data_AF-A0A5C7NUJ6-F1
#
_entry.id   AF-A0A5C7NUJ6-F1
#
_cell.length_a   1.000
_cell.length_b   1.000
_cell.length_c   1.000
_cell.angle_alpha   90.00
_cell.angle_beta   90.00
_cell.angle_gamma   90.00
#
_symmetry.space_group_name_H-M   'P 1'
#
loop_
_entity.id
_entity.type
_entity.pdbx_description
1 polymer ?
#
loop_
_entity_poly.entity_id
_entity_poly.type
_entity_poly.pdbx_seq_one_letter_code
_entity_poly.pdbx_strand_id
1 'polypeptide(L)'
;MSQAPLDYKAAGVDYTQVDPLKVAAQQSARATAGNLAAHGYTEIPESRGESAYVVDMGDFYLASITECLGTKALIADQLRATTGKTYYDAIAQDTLAMAINDIITVGATPVSVHAYWAAGGSEWFSDAQRAHDLVNGWKAAC
;
A
#
# COMPACT_ATOMS: atom_id res chain seq x y z
N MET A 1 -21.06 31.03 -17.81
CA MET A 1 -19.67 30.57 -18.06
C MET A 1 -19.64 29.09 -17.72
N SER A 2 -19.27 28.22 -18.66
CA SER A 2 -19.14 26.79 -18.38
C SER A 2 -17.90 26.57 -17.50
N GLN A 3 -18.08 25.87 -16.37
CA GLN A 3 -16.97 25.49 -15.50
C GLN A 3 -16.04 24.55 -16.27
N ALA A 4 -14.73 24.74 -16.17
CA ALA A 4 -13.76 23.85 -16.81
C ALA A 4 -13.95 22.41 -16.28
N PRO A 5 -13.74 21.37 -17.12
CA PRO A 5 -13.81 19.99 -16.67
C PRO A 5 -12.83 19.74 -15.52
N LEU A 6 -13.24 18.98 -14.52
CA LEU A 6 -12.34 18.55 -13.45
C LEU A 6 -11.27 17.62 -14.05
N ASP A 7 -10.00 17.91 -13.75
CA ASP A 7 -8.89 17.01 -14.04
C ASP A 7 -8.29 16.47 -12.73
N TYR A 8 -7.51 15.39 -12.84
CA TYR A 8 -6.90 14.76 -11.67
C TYR A 8 -5.83 15.63 -11.01
N LYS A 9 -5.24 16.55 -11.79
CA LYS A 9 -4.29 17.55 -11.30
C LYS A 9 -4.94 18.53 -10.32
N ALA A 10 -6.21 18.90 -10.54
CA ALA A 10 -6.99 19.70 -9.61
C ALA A 10 -7.26 18.99 -8.27
N ALA A 11 -7.15 17.66 -8.22
CA ALA A 11 -7.19 16.88 -6.97
C ALA A 11 -5.82 16.82 -6.25
N GLY A 12 -4.80 17.51 -6.78
CA GLY A 12 -3.46 17.59 -6.18
C GLY A 12 -2.47 16.55 -6.70
N VAL A 13 -2.82 15.76 -7.73
CA VAL A 13 -1.92 14.73 -8.29
C VAL A 13 -1.59 15.05 -9.74
N ASP A 14 -0.34 15.44 -9.97
CA ASP A 14 0.19 15.75 -11.31
C ASP A 14 1.13 14.65 -11.80
N TYR A 15 0.63 13.78 -12.68
CA TYR A 15 1.42 12.68 -13.25
C TYR A 15 2.66 13.15 -14.02
N THR A 16 2.65 14.38 -14.57
CA THR A 16 3.84 14.93 -15.24
C THR A 16 5.02 15.13 -14.27
N GLN A 17 4.74 15.23 -12.97
CA GLN A 17 5.73 15.34 -11.91
C GLN A 17 6.04 13.98 -11.27
N VAL A 18 5.03 13.12 -11.12
CA VAL A 18 5.17 11.81 -10.46
C VAL A 18 5.89 10.79 -11.36
N ASP A 19 5.53 10.72 -12.64
CA ASP A 19 6.00 9.67 -13.53
C ASP A 19 7.53 9.69 -13.76
N PRO A 20 8.19 10.84 -13.99
CA PRO A 20 9.64 10.86 -14.17
C PRO A 20 10.38 10.29 -12.96
N LEU A 21 9.90 10.58 -11.74
CA LEU A 21 10.47 10.02 -10.51
C LEU A 21 10.25 8.51 -10.45
N LYS A 22 9.04 8.02 -10.76
CA LYS A 22 8.74 6.58 -10.76
C LYS A 22 9.62 5.82 -11.76
N VAL A 23 9.79 6.36 -12.95
CA VAL A 23 10.68 5.78 -13.98
C VAL A 23 12.13 5.77 -13.49
N ALA A 24 12.63 6.88 -12.93
CA ALA A 24 13.99 6.94 -12.38
C ALA A 24 14.21 5.95 -11.23
N ALA A 25 13.20 5.76 -10.37
CA ALA A 25 13.24 4.78 -9.29
C ALA A 25 13.31 3.34 -9.83
N GLN A 26 12.51 3.00 -10.85
CA GLN A 26 12.58 1.68 -11.49
C GLN A 26 13.95 1.43 -12.15
N GLN A 27 14.51 2.42 -12.85
CA GLN A 27 15.84 2.34 -13.45
C GLN A 27 16.92 2.13 -12.38
N SER A 28 16.83 2.85 -11.25
CA SER A 28 17.75 2.71 -10.13
C SER A 28 17.62 1.34 -9.46
N ALA A 29 16.39 0.85 -9.25
CA ALA A 29 16.14 -0.49 -8.71
C ALA A 29 16.64 -1.59 -9.65
N ARG A 30 16.62 -1.38 -10.97
CA ARG A 30 17.22 -2.33 -11.93
C ARG A 30 18.72 -2.48 -11.72
N ALA A 31 19.43 -1.40 -11.41
CA ALA A 31 20.87 -1.45 -11.15
C ALA A 31 21.23 -2.25 -9.88
N THR A 32 20.28 -2.48 -8.96
CA THR A 32 20.48 -3.25 -7.73
C THR A 32 20.00 -4.71 -7.82
N ALA A 33 19.39 -5.12 -8.93
CA ALA A 33 18.86 -6.49 -9.10
C ALA A 33 19.93 -7.59 -8.94
N GLY A 34 21.19 -7.27 -9.26
CA GLY A 34 22.33 -8.18 -9.05
C GLY A 34 22.57 -8.58 -7.58
N ASN A 35 22.03 -7.82 -6.61
CA ASN A 35 22.12 -8.18 -5.19
C ASN A 35 21.44 -9.53 -4.88
N LEU A 36 20.42 -9.93 -5.66
CA LEU A 36 19.76 -11.22 -5.51
C LEU A 36 20.69 -12.39 -5.85
N ALA A 37 21.58 -12.21 -6.83
CA ALA A 37 22.46 -13.28 -7.30
C ALA A 37 23.44 -13.76 -6.21
N ALA A 38 23.86 -12.87 -5.31
CA ALA A 38 24.70 -13.23 -4.15
C ALA A 38 24.01 -14.21 -3.18
N HIS A 39 22.68 -14.31 -3.26
CA HIS A 39 21.84 -15.22 -2.47
C HIS A 39 21.28 -16.38 -3.29
N GLY A 40 21.68 -16.53 -4.56
CA GLY A 40 21.22 -17.60 -5.45
C GLY A 40 19.83 -17.37 -6.05
N TYR A 41 19.32 -16.14 -6.02
CA TYR A 41 17.99 -15.80 -6.54
C TYR A 41 18.07 -14.89 -7.75
N THR A 42 17.00 -14.85 -8.55
CA THR A 42 16.85 -13.94 -9.68
C THR A 42 15.50 -13.27 -9.62
N GLU A 43 15.36 -12.07 -10.17
CA GLU A 43 14.05 -11.46 -10.31
C GLU A 43 13.31 -11.95 -11.55
N ILE A 44 12.01 -11.70 -11.61
CA ILE A 44 11.23 -11.64 -12.86
C ILE A 44 11.26 -10.19 -13.35
N PRO A 45 12.09 -9.83 -14.36
CA PRO A 45 12.32 -8.43 -14.73
C PRO A 45 11.06 -7.68 -15.15
N GLU A 46 10.10 -8.38 -15.75
CA GLU A 46 8.82 -7.85 -16.23
C GLU A 46 7.88 -7.44 -15.09
N SER A 47 8.09 -7.96 -13.87
CA SER A 47 7.30 -7.58 -12.69
C SER A 47 7.72 -6.21 -12.12
N ARG A 48 8.84 -5.64 -12.58
CA ARG A 48 9.31 -4.35 -12.07
C ARG A 48 8.40 -3.23 -12.54
N GLY A 49 7.81 -2.53 -11.59
CA GLY A 49 6.91 -1.41 -11.87
C GLY A 49 5.45 -1.84 -12.06
N GLU A 50 5.18 -3.15 -12.03
CA GLU A 50 3.84 -3.71 -11.95
C GLU A 50 3.31 -3.66 -10.50
N SER A 51 2.06 -4.08 -10.29
CA SER A 51 1.40 -4.12 -8.99
C SER A 51 2.17 -4.88 -7.91
N ALA A 52 2.96 -5.90 -8.26
CA ALA A 52 3.82 -6.59 -7.29
C ALA A 52 5.15 -7.00 -7.93
N TYR A 53 6.22 -6.93 -7.14
CA TYR A 53 7.55 -7.35 -7.56
C TYR A 53 7.78 -8.83 -7.23
N VAL A 54 8.27 -9.59 -8.22
CA VAL A 54 8.40 -11.04 -8.14
C VAL A 54 9.86 -11.47 -8.24
N VAL A 55 10.28 -12.30 -7.28
CA VAL A 55 11.60 -12.94 -7.23
C VAL A 55 11.43 -14.45 -7.43
N ASP A 56 12.23 -15.01 -8.33
CA ASP A 56 12.43 -16.45 -8.50
C ASP A 56 13.38 -16.98 -7.42
N MET A 57 12.85 -17.85 -6.56
CA MET A 57 13.57 -18.49 -5.47
C MET A 57 13.99 -19.94 -5.82
N GLY A 58 13.84 -20.35 -7.09
CA GLY A 58 14.07 -21.70 -7.60
C GLY A 58 12.84 -22.59 -7.43
N ASP A 59 12.53 -22.98 -6.20
CA ASP A 59 11.42 -23.91 -5.91
C ASP A 59 10.04 -23.20 -5.89
N PHE A 60 10.03 -21.89 -5.71
CA PHE A 60 8.83 -21.06 -5.67
C PHE A 60 9.13 -19.61 -6.09
N TYR A 61 8.07 -18.85 -6.32
CA TYR A 61 8.15 -17.41 -6.56
C TYR A 61 7.74 -16.64 -5.30
N LEU A 62 8.51 -15.63 -4.93
CA LEU A 62 8.18 -14.68 -3.87
C LEU A 62 7.68 -13.38 -4.49
N ALA A 63 6.39 -13.09 -4.35
CA ALA A 63 5.81 -11.79 -4.68
C ALA A 63 5.80 -10.88 -3.45
N SER A 64 6.08 -9.60 -3.64
CA SER A 64 6.07 -8.61 -2.56
C SER A 64 5.62 -7.24 -3.04
N ILE A 65 4.97 -6.51 -2.14
CA ILE A 65 4.61 -5.10 -2.29
C ILE A 65 4.73 -4.38 -0.93
N THR A 66 4.98 -3.08 -0.98
CA THR A 66 4.73 -2.16 0.13
C THR A 66 3.65 -1.18 -0.29
N GLU A 67 2.53 -1.16 0.43
CA GLU A 67 1.40 -0.28 0.12
C GLU A 67 0.90 0.46 1.37
N CYS A 68 0.21 1.56 1.15
CA CYS A 68 -0.42 2.42 2.15
C CYS A 68 -1.81 2.86 1.69
N LEU A 69 -2.71 3.15 2.63
CA LEU A 69 -4.06 3.60 2.28
C LEU A 69 -4.12 5.09 1.85
N GLY A 70 -3.20 5.90 2.35
CA GLY A 70 -3.19 7.35 2.15
C GLY A 70 -4.21 8.10 3.04
N THR A 71 -4.83 9.15 2.51
CA THR A 71 -5.59 10.15 3.29
C THR A 71 -7.00 9.69 3.71
N LYS A 72 -7.43 8.48 3.37
CA LYS A 72 -8.75 7.94 3.75
C LYS A 72 -8.93 7.87 5.27
N ALA A 73 -7.85 7.69 6.04
CA ALA A 73 -7.90 7.70 7.50
C ALA A 73 -8.44 9.02 8.07
N LEU A 74 -8.16 10.16 7.42
CA LEU A 74 -8.68 11.47 7.85
C LEU A 74 -10.21 11.54 7.76
N ILE A 75 -10.80 10.79 6.81
CA ILE A 75 -12.26 10.70 6.68
C ILE A 75 -12.85 9.91 7.84
N ALA A 76 -12.21 8.81 8.26
CA ALA A 76 -12.64 8.04 9.43
C ALA A 76 -12.62 8.90 10.70
N ASP A 77 -11.53 9.67 10.91
CA ASP A 77 -11.42 10.61 12.02
C ASP A 77 -12.54 11.67 12.01
N GLN A 78 -12.82 12.26 10.84
CA GLN A 78 -13.86 13.27 10.70
C GLN A 78 -15.27 12.69 10.91
N LEU A 79 -15.55 11.49 10.38
CA LEU A 79 -16.84 10.83 10.51
C LEU A 79 -17.14 10.45 11.96
N ARG A 80 -16.13 10.14 12.77
CA ARG A 80 -16.32 9.83 14.18
C ARG A 80 -16.96 10.99 14.94
N ALA A 81 -16.58 12.23 14.63
CA ALA A 81 -17.15 13.41 15.28
C ALA A 81 -18.68 13.53 15.07
N THR A 82 -19.20 13.02 13.95
CA THR A 82 -20.64 13.08 13.62
C THR A 82 -21.39 11.79 13.95
N THR A 83 -20.73 10.63 13.87
CA THR A 83 -21.39 9.32 13.98
C THR A 83 -21.10 8.59 15.29
N GLY A 84 -20.05 8.99 16.02
CA GLY A 84 -19.52 8.29 17.20
C GLY A 84 -18.74 7.00 16.88
N LYS A 85 -18.66 6.56 15.62
CA LYS A 85 -17.96 5.34 15.21
C LYS A 85 -16.53 5.62 14.77
N THR A 86 -15.59 4.72 15.06
CA THR A 86 -14.17 4.91 14.69
C THR A 86 -13.92 4.69 13.20
N TYR A 87 -14.62 3.73 12.58
CA TYR A 87 -14.39 3.23 11.22
C TYR A 87 -12.98 2.66 10.98
N TYR A 88 -12.20 2.44 12.03
CA TYR A 88 -10.83 1.96 11.89
C TYR A 88 -10.75 0.45 11.55
N ASP A 89 -11.84 -0.29 11.76
CA ASP A 89 -12.07 -1.61 11.22
C ASP A 89 -12.11 -1.59 9.67
N ALA A 90 -12.88 -0.66 9.09
CA ALA A 90 -12.96 -0.48 7.64
C ALA A 90 -11.64 0.05 7.06
N ILE A 91 -10.97 0.98 7.75
CA ILE A 91 -9.64 1.47 7.37
C ILE A 91 -8.63 0.30 7.33
N ALA A 92 -8.68 -0.63 8.29
CA ALA A 92 -7.83 -1.81 8.28
C ALA A 92 -8.10 -2.69 7.05
N GLN A 93 -9.38 -2.99 6.78
CA GLN A 93 -9.79 -3.77 5.62
C GLN A 93 -9.33 -3.12 4.32
N ASP A 94 -9.58 -1.82 4.15
CA ASP A 94 -9.18 -1.09 2.94
C ASP A 94 -7.66 -1.10 2.75
N THR A 95 -6.90 -0.94 3.84
CA THR A 95 -5.43 -0.96 3.79
C THR A 95 -4.92 -2.32 3.32
N LEU A 96 -5.46 -3.41 3.88
CA LEU A 96 -5.08 -4.76 3.48
C LEU A 96 -5.57 -5.12 2.08
N ALA A 97 -6.78 -4.72 1.73
CA ALA A 97 -7.34 -4.97 0.40
C ALA A 97 -6.50 -4.33 -0.70
N MET A 98 -5.96 -3.12 -0.48
CA MET A 98 -5.02 -2.50 -1.43
C MET A 98 -3.80 -3.39 -1.68
N ALA A 99 -3.10 -3.80 -0.62
CA ALA A 99 -1.90 -4.63 -0.75
C ALA A 99 -2.20 -6.05 -1.30
N ILE A 100 -3.26 -6.69 -0.82
CA ILE A 100 -3.64 -8.05 -1.23
C ILE A 100 -4.08 -8.07 -2.69
N ASN A 101 -4.89 -7.09 -3.12
CA ASN A 101 -5.37 -7.03 -4.49
C ASN A 101 -4.22 -6.86 -5.49
N ASP A 102 -3.17 -6.13 -5.13
CA ASP A 102 -1.97 -6.03 -5.95
C ASP A 102 -1.19 -7.35 -6.03
N ILE A 103 -0.99 -8.04 -4.90
CA ILE A 103 -0.30 -9.33 -4.84
C ILE A 103 -0.99 -10.38 -5.73
N ILE A 104 -2.32 -10.46 -5.70
CA ILE A 104 -3.03 -11.49 -6.48
C ILE A 104 -2.98 -11.23 -8.00
N THR A 105 -2.67 -10.01 -8.45
CA THR A 105 -2.57 -9.70 -9.90
C THR A 105 -1.46 -10.49 -10.59
N VAL A 106 -0.40 -10.84 -9.86
CA VAL A 106 0.71 -11.66 -10.37
C VAL A 106 0.50 -13.16 -10.13
N GLY A 107 -0.71 -13.56 -9.71
CA GLY A 107 -1.08 -14.95 -9.44
C GLY A 107 -0.54 -15.51 -8.12
N ALA A 108 0.03 -14.67 -7.26
CA ALA A 108 0.57 -15.10 -5.97
C ALA A 108 -0.54 -15.32 -4.94
N THR A 109 -0.33 -16.28 -4.04
CA THR A 109 -1.17 -16.47 -2.85
C THR A 109 -0.59 -15.65 -1.70
N PRO A 110 -1.33 -14.71 -1.09
CA PRO A 110 -0.85 -13.99 0.09
C PRO A 110 -0.59 -14.94 1.27
N VAL A 111 0.59 -14.82 1.90
CA VAL A 111 1.02 -15.71 3.01
C VAL A 111 1.30 -14.99 4.33
N SER A 112 1.69 -13.71 4.28
CA SER A 112 1.99 -12.89 5.45
C SER A 112 1.83 -11.42 5.12
N VAL A 113 1.49 -10.61 6.11
CA VAL A 113 1.46 -9.15 6.01
C VAL A 113 2.11 -8.51 7.22
N HIS A 114 2.92 -7.49 6.97
CA HIS A 114 3.56 -6.70 8.02
C HIS A 114 2.95 -5.29 8.00
N ALA A 115 2.62 -4.77 9.19
CA ALA A 115 2.05 -3.44 9.33
C ALA A 115 3.06 -2.46 9.94
N TYR A 116 3.16 -1.28 9.34
CA TYR A 116 3.87 -0.14 9.92
C TYR A 116 2.88 1.01 10.14
N TRP A 117 2.64 1.39 11.40
CA TRP A 117 1.67 2.43 11.77
C TRP A 117 2.37 3.74 12.13
N ALA A 118 2.48 4.64 11.17
CA ALA A 118 3.00 6.00 11.35
C ALA A 118 1.91 6.93 11.91
N ALA A 119 1.58 6.79 13.19
CA ALA A 119 0.45 7.49 13.82
C ALA A 119 0.71 8.97 14.21
N GLY A 120 1.87 9.53 13.88
CA GLY A 120 2.27 10.91 14.22
C GLY A 120 2.74 11.09 15.67
N GLY A 121 2.09 10.46 16.64
CA GLY A 121 2.44 10.51 18.05
C GLY A 121 1.85 9.35 18.87
N SER A 122 2.37 9.13 20.07
CA SER A 122 1.96 8.01 20.92
C SER A 122 0.55 8.18 21.48
N GLU A 123 0.05 9.41 21.57
CA GLU A 123 -1.31 9.75 21.98
C GLU A 123 -2.38 9.15 21.07
N TRP A 124 -2.05 8.91 19.79
CA TRP A 124 -2.97 8.24 18.88
C TRP A 124 -3.37 6.85 19.40
N PHE A 125 -2.45 6.14 20.07
CA PHE A 125 -2.70 4.82 20.65
C PHE A 125 -3.43 4.85 21.99
N SER A 126 -3.67 6.04 22.58
CA SER A 126 -4.41 6.16 23.85
C SER A 126 -5.92 5.90 23.69
N ASP A 127 -6.41 5.93 22.45
CA ASP A 127 -7.79 5.60 22.13
C ASP A 127 -7.98 4.09 21.97
N ALA A 128 -8.36 3.43 23.07
CA ALA A 128 -8.51 1.99 23.13
C ALA A 128 -9.54 1.46 22.10
N GLN A 129 -10.67 2.16 21.90
CA GLN A 129 -11.69 1.71 20.95
C GLN A 129 -11.15 1.72 19.53
N ARG A 130 -10.52 2.81 19.11
CA ARG A 130 -9.90 2.93 17.78
C ARG A 130 -8.83 1.86 17.57
N ALA A 131 -7.96 1.65 18.56
CA ALA A 131 -6.91 0.65 18.48
C ALA A 131 -7.47 -0.78 18.35
N HIS A 132 -8.51 -1.11 19.13
CA HIS A 132 -9.19 -2.40 19.04
C HIS A 132 -9.87 -2.61 17.68
N ASP A 133 -10.57 -1.59 17.18
CA ASP A 133 -11.24 -1.67 15.87
C ASP A 133 -10.22 -1.87 14.74
N LEU A 134 -9.09 -1.14 14.77
CA LEU A 134 -7.99 -1.32 13.81
C LEU A 134 -7.45 -2.75 13.83
N VAL A 135 -7.10 -3.27 15.01
CA VAL A 135 -6.54 -4.63 15.14
C VAL A 135 -7.54 -5.71 14.73
N ASN A 136 -8.80 -5.57 15.13
CA ASN A 136 -9.86 -6.52 14.78
C ASN A 136 -10.15 -6.51 13.27
N GLY A 137 -10.20 -5.33 12.65
CA GLY A 137 -10.33 -5.19 11.20
C GLY A 137 -9.15 -5.80 10.45
N TRP A 138 -7.92 -5.59 10.96
CA TRP A 138 -6.71 -6.17 10.39
C TRP A 138 -6.76 -7.70 10.42
N LYS A 139 -7.15 -8.26 11.58
CA LYS A 139 -7.35 -9.70 11.75
C LYS A 139 -8.44 -10.24 10.82
N ALA A 140 -9.53 -9.50 10.61
CA ALA A 140 -10.67 -9.97 9.81
C ALA A 140 -10.38 -9.98 8.30
N ALA A 141 -9.47 -9.12 7.83
CA ALA A 141 -9.08 -9.05 6.43
C ALA A 141 -7.92 -9.99 6.06
N CYS A 142 -7.18 -10.49 7.05
CA CYS A 142 -6.24 -11.61 6.90
C CYS A 142 -6.97 -12.96 6.93
#